data_AF-A0A950KQB9-F1
#
_entry.id   AF-A0A950KQB9-F1
#
_cell.length_a   1.000
_cell.length_b   1.000
_cell.length_c   1.000
_cell.angle_alpha   90.00
_cell.angle_beta   90.00
_cell.angle_gamma   90.00
#
_symmetry.space_group_name_H-M   'P 1'
#
loop_
_entity.id
_entity.type
_entity.pdbx_description
1 polymer ?
#
loop_
_entity_poly.entity_id
_entity_poly.type
_entity_poly.pdbx_seq_one_letter_code
_entity_poly.pdbx_strand_id
1 'polypeptide(L)' 'RLLRDNVVIHEGMLKTLKRFKDEVKEVKAGFECGMAFENYEDIREGDMIEAFEVEQVARTV' A
#
# COMPACT_ATOMS: atom_id res chain seq x y z
N ARG A 1 2.32 4.83 -2.14
CA ARG A 1 2.22 6.17 -1.50
C ARG A 1 0.81 6.37 -0.98
N LEU A 2 0.64 7.07 0.15
CA LEU A 2 -0.65 7.34 0.78
C LEU A 2 -0.98 8.84 0.64
N LEU A 3 -2.18 9.13 0.17
CA LEU A 3 -2.71 10.45 -0.08
C LEU A 3 -3.96 10.70 0.75
N ARG A 4 -4.09 11.91 1.28
CA ARG A 4 -5.29 12.41 1.97
C ARG A 4 -5.62 13.78 1.41
N ASP A 5 -6.84 14.01 0.93
CA ASP A 5 -7.25 15.30 0.34
C ASP A 5 -6.27 15.81 -0.76
N ASN A 6 -5.81 14.90 -1.63
CA ASN A 6 -4.81 15.18 -2.67
C ASN A 6 -3.42 15.59 -2.16
N VAL A 7 -3.16 15.50 -0.85
CA VAL A 7 -1.86 15.75 -0.24
C VAL A 7 -1.16 14.42 0.02
N VAL A 8 0.11 14.31 -0.35
CA VAL A 8 0.94 13.15 -0.06
C VAL A 8 1.33 13.18 1.42
N ILE A 9 0.76 12.26 2.20
CA ILE A 9 1.01 12.18 3.65
C ILE A 9 2.20 11.25 3.94
N HIS A 10 2.30 10.16 3.18
CA HIS A 10 3.35 9.17 3.39
C HIS A 10 3.81 8.54 2.08
N GLU A 11 5.12 8.56 1.87
CA GLU A 11 5.80 7.84 0.80
C GLU A 11 6.69 6.77 1.42
N GLY A 12 6.23 5.53 1.36
CA GLY A 12 6.91 4.37 1.91
C GLY A 12 6.43 3.09 1.28
N MET A 13 7.19 2.02 1.48
CA MET A 13 6.77 0.68 1.10
C MET A 13 5.76 0.14 2.10
N LEU A 14 4.76 -0.58 1.58
CA LEU A 14 3.85 -1.37 2.37
C LEU A 14 4.67 -2.48 3.06
N LYS A 15 4.65 -2.53 4.40
CA LYS A 15 5.48 -3.45 5.18
C LYS A 15 4.83 -4.82 5.32
N THR A 16 3.56 -4.83 5.69
CA THR A 16 2.83 -6.06 5.98
C THR A 16 1.38 -5.92 5.54
N LEU A 17 0.87 -7.01 4.96
CA LEU A 17 -0.52 -7.15 4.62
C LEU A 17 -1.03 -8.41 5.33
N LYS A 18 -1.90 -8.21 6.31
CA LYS A 18 -2.50 -9.27 7.12
C LYS A 18 -3.97 -9.38 6.79
N ARG A 19 -4.41 -10.59 6.47
CA ARG A 19 -5.83 -10.91 6.37
C ARG A 19 -6.20 -11.74 7.59
N PHE A 20 -6.94 -11.13 8.51
CA PHE A 20 -7.29 -11.73 9.81
C PHE A 20 -6.05 -12.17 10.61
N LYS A 21 -5.67 -13.44 10.52
CA LYS A 21 -4.54 -14.05 11.23
C LYS A 21 -3.41 -14.50 10.30
N ASP A 22 -3.60 -14.40 8.99
CA ASP A 22 -2.66 -14.87 7.99
C ASP A 22 -1.98 -13.69 7.30
N GLU A 23 -0.65 -13.79 7.18
CA GLU A 23 0.16 -12.86 6.39
C GLU A 23 0.03 -13.26 4.92
N VAL A 24 -0.48 -12.32 4.11
CA VAL A 24 -0.72 -12.54 2.69
C VAL A 24 0.10 -11.54 1.89
N LYS A 25 0.59 -11.96 0.72
CA LYS A 25 1.32 -11.07 -0.18
C LYS A 25 0.41 -10.18 -1.00
N GLU A 26 -0.81 -10.67 -1.27
CA GLU A 26 -1.77 -10.00 -2.14
C GLU A 26 -3.19 -10.21 -1.61
N VAL A 27 -4.03 -9.19 -1.78
CA VAL A 27 -5.45 -9.26 -1.48
C VAL A 27 -6.25 -8.86 -2.71
N LYS A 28 -7.33 -9.60 -2.97
CA LYS A 28 -8.26 -9.28 -4.04
C LYS A 28 -9.16 -8.12 -3.62
N ALA A 29 -9.50 -7.26 -4.57
CA ALA A 29 -10.48 -6.20 -4.37
C ALA A 29 -11.80 -6.76 -3.80
N GLY A 30 -12.35 -6.07 -2.79
CA GLY A 30 -13.60 -6.47 -2.12
C GLY A 30 -13.43 -7.36 -0.89
N PHE A 31 -12.20 -7.68 -0.46
CA PHE A 31 -11.94 -8.36 0.80
C PHE A 31 -11.37 -7.42 1.85
N GLU A 32 -11.82 -7.58 3.10
CA GLU A 32 -11.24 -6.87 4.24
C GLU A 32 -9.80 -7.36 4.50
N CYS A 33 -8.89 -6.40 4.62
CA CYS A 33 -7.49 -6.64 4.89
C CYS A 33 -6.94 -5.57 5.83
N GLY A 34 -6.03 -5.98 6.71
CA GLY A 34 -5.21 -5.09 7.51
C GLY A 34 -3.91 -4.81 6.77
N MET A 35 -3.61 -3.54 6.55
CA MET A 35 -2.36 -3.09 5.93
C MET A 35 -1.56 -2.31 6.96
N ALA A 36 -0.25 -2.51 7.02
CA ALA A 36 0.64 -1.67 7.80
C ALA A 36 1.82 -1.22 6.92
N PHE A 37 2.11 0.09 6.99
CA PHE A 37 3.23 0.70 6.28
C PHE A 37 4.46 0.74 7.15
N GLU A 38 5.63 0.74 6.52
CA GLU A 38 6.88 0.86 7.26
C GLU A 38 7.05 2.31 7.75
N ASN A 39 7.09 2.49 9.08
CA ASN A 39 7.11 3.81 9.74
C ASN A 39 5.81 4.63 9.59
N TYR A 40 4.67 3.98 9.38
CA TYR A 40 3.38 4.69 9.34
C TYR A 40 2.23 3.84 9.89
N GLU A 41 1.66 4.30 11.00
CA GLU A 41 0.62 3.61 11.78
C GLU A 41 -0.71 4.39 11.85
N ASP A 42 -0.75 5.63 11.36
CA ASP A 42 -1.91 6.54 11.48
C ASP A 42 -2.79 6.53 10.21
N ILE A 43 -3.14 5.34 9.72
CA ILE A 43 -4.08 5.17 8.61
C ILE A 43 -5.49 5.46 9.12
N ARG A 44 -6.21 6.35 8.44
CA ARG A 44 -7.59 6.73 8.77
C ARG A 44 -8.52 6.50 7.59
N GLU A 45 -9.80 6.43 7.91
CA GLU A 45 -10.86 6.40 6.91
C GLU A 45 -10.79 7.66 6.04
N GLY A 46 -10.73 7.49 4.71
CA GLY A 46 -10.57 8.58 3.74
C GLY A 46 -9.16 8.68 3.12
N ASP A 47 -8.19 7.90 3.60
CA ASP A 47 -6.88 7.79 2.94
C ASP A 47 -6.97 7.01 1.63
N MET A 48 -6.42 7.58 0.56
CA MET A 48 -6.18 6.89 -0.71
C MET A 48 -4.77 6.32 -0.74
N ILE A 49 -4.66 5.00 -0.76
CA ILE A 49 -3.40 4.29 -0.94
C ILE A 49 -3.23 3.99 -2.42
N GLU A 50 -2.16 4.49 -3.01
CA GLU A 50 -1.76 4.19 -4.38
C GLU A 50 -0.54 3.26 -4.36
N ALA A 51 -0.78 1.99 -4.68
CA ALA A 51 0.26 0.99 -4.90
C ALA A 51 0.64 0.96 -6.38
N PHE A 52 1.92 1.11 -6.68
CA PHE A 52 2.45 1.03 -8.04
C PHE A 52 3.57 -0.01 -8.06
N GLU A 53 3.58 -0.85 -9.09
CA GLU A 53 4.69 -1.75 -9.35
C GLU A 53 5.73 -0.98 -10.19
N VAL A 54 6.96 -0.92 -9.71
CA VAL A 54 8.06 -0.31 -10.46
C VAL A 54 8.58 -1.36 -11.44
N GLU A 55 8.02 -1.39 -12.63
CA GLU A 55 8.51 -2.25 -13.70
C GLU A 55 9.77 -1.63 -14.32
N GLN A 56 10.93 -2.28 -14.16
CA GLN A 56 12.18 -1.84 -14.80
C GLN A 56 12.17 -2.24 -16.27
N VAL A 57 11.72 -1.33 -17.13
CA VAL A 57 11.75 -1.55 -18.58
C VAL A 57 13.19 -1.39 -19.07
N ALA A 58 13.88 -2.50 -19.31
CA ALA A 58 15.18 -2.49 -19.98
C ALA A 58 14.98 -2.05 -21.43
N ARG A 59 15.47 -0.85 -21.79
CA ARG A 59 15.54 -0.42 -23.19
C ARG A 59 16.59 -1.25 -23.91
N THR A 60 16.18 -2.11 -24.83
CA THR A 60 17.09 -2.74 -25.80
C THR A 60 17.48 -1.68 -26.83
N VAL A 61 18.80 -1.53 -27.03
CA VAL A 61 19.45 -0.63 -28.01
C VAL A 61 19.48 -1.25 -29.39
#